data_AF-A0A7V2E8S3-F1
#
_entry.id   AF-A0A7V2E8S3-F1
#
_cell.length_a   1.000
_cell.length_b   1.000
_cell.length_c   1.000
_cell.angle_alpha   90.00
_cell.angle_beta   90.00
_cell.angle_gamma   90.00
#
_symmetry.space_group_name_H-M   'P 1'
#
loop_
_entity.id
_entity.type
_entity.pdbx_description
1 polymer ?
#
loop_
_entity_poly.entity_id
_entity_poly.type
_entity_poly.pdbx_seq_one_letter_code
_entity_poly.pdbx_strand_id
1 'polypeptide(L)'
;MHVNLLALYNLYLIVIFALSTAARYRVYIQVVSLVLALPQRWPKLSQLLLQHRWLLVNWRTLLPSVLTLMLTVVNSAVYYLLLPQATLTPRDLVGHVFLATTLGVLAALVVALDGYALSVPGDIRTPELDKQFDQAEFWLSSRWSKVVEWFTLRRVRPRQMVAEHLRNALEAVAQTINWAMWYWTSQLLARLLLALGLWWAWFWLRSG
;
A
#
# COMPACT_ATOMS: atom_id res chain seq x y z
N MET A 1 -26.37 17.33 23.74
CA MET A 1 -25.44 17.41 22.60
C MET A 1 -25.84 16.37 21.56
N HIS A 2 -26.32 16.80 20.40
CA HIS A 2 -26.70 15.88 19.31
C HIS A 2 -25.43 15.49 18.54
N VAL A 3 -24.86 14.33 18.85
CA VAL A 3 -23.69 13.81 18.11
C VAL A 3 -24.21 13.25 16.78
N ASN A 4 -23.83 13.85 15.66
CA ASN A 4 -24.12 13.33 14.33
C ASN A 4 -23.07 12.26 13.98
N LEU A 5 -23.48 11.01 13.76
CA LEU A 5 -22.60 9.90 13.44
C LEU A 5 -21.81 10.14 12.15
N LEU A 6 -22.42 10.81 11.16
CA LEU A 6 -21.74 11.14 9.91
C LEU A 6 -20.66 12.21 10.09
N ALA A 7 -20.89 13.20 10.97
CA ALA A 7 -19.88 14.20 11.29
C ALA A 7 -18.70 13.58 12.04
N LEU A 8 -18.97 12.62 12.93
CA LEU A 8 -17.93 11.85 13.63
C LEU A 8 -17.15 10.95 12.67
N TYR A 9 -17.83 10.28 11.74
CA TYR A 9 -17.19 9.50 10.68
C TYR A 9 -16.32 10.37 9.77
N ASN A 10 -16.79 11.58 9.42
CA ASN A 10 -16.01 12.53 8.65
C ASN A 10 -14.73 12.98 9.38
N LEU A 11 -14.86 13.35 10.67
CA LEU A 11 -13.70 13.68 11.51
C LEU A 11 -12.71 12.50 11.55
N TYR A 12 -13.21 11.28 11.74
CA TYR A 12 -12.40 10.06 11.69
C TYR A 12 -11.65 9.93 10.37
N LEU A 13 -12.33 10.12 9.23
CA LEU A 13 -11.71 10.06 7.91
C LEU A 13 -10.60 11.11 7.74
N ILE A 14 -10.81 12.34 8.20
CA ILE A 14 -9.80 13.40 8.12
C ILE A 14 -8.57 13.04 8.95
N VAL A 15 -8.78 12.62 10.20
CA VAL A 15 -7.69 12.25 11.12
C VAL A 15 -6.91 11.07 10.56
N ILE A 16 -7.59 10.00 10.14
CA ILE A 16 -6.90 8.82 9.64
C ILE A 16 -6.21 9.08 8.30
N PHE A 17 -6.78 9.94 7.45
CA PHE A 17 -6.13 10.38 6.23
C PHE A 17 -4.83 11.16 6.53
N ALA A 18 -4.86 12.08 7.49
CA ALA A 18 -3.68 12.83 7.91
C ALA A 18 -2.59 11.90 8.49
N LEU A 19 -2.96 11.01 9.42
CA LEU A 19 -2.04 10.04 10.02
C LEU A 19 -1.45 9.08 8.97
N SER A 20 -2.29 8.54 8.10
CA SER A 20 -1.86 7.64 7.02
C SER A 20 -0.93 8.34 6.03
N THR A 21 -1.23 9.59 5.68
CA THR A 21 -0.40 10.39 4.76
C THR A 21 0.96 10.68 5.39
N ALA A 22 0.99 11.06 6.69
CA ALA A 22 2.23 11.30 7.41
C ALA A 22 3.11 10.04 7.49
N ALA A 23 2.51 8.87 7.79
CA ALA A 23 3.21 7.60 7.81
C ALA A 23 3.79 7.24 6.43
N ARG A 24 3.00 7.41 5.36
CA ARG A 24 3.42 7.11 3.98
C ARG A 24 4.46 8.09 3.43
N TYR A 25 4.42 9.35 3.84
CA TYR A 25 5.38 10.36 3.38
C TYR A 25 6.82 9.97 3.72
N ARG A 26 7.06 9.40 4.90
CA ARG A 26 8.37 8.88 5.30
C ARG A 26 8.85 7.76 4.37
N VAL A 27 7.96 6.82 4.08
CA VAL A 27 8.23 5.68 3.19
C VAL A 27 8.57 6.16 1.78
N TYR A 28 7.80 7.12 1.24
CA TYR A 28 8.05 7.67 -0.09
C TYR A 28 9.41 8.39 -0.18
N ILE A 29 9.77 9.19 0.83
CA ILE A 29 11.10 9.83 0.86
C ILE A 29 12.21 8.79 0.83
N GLN A 30 12.09 7.72 1.61
CA GLN A 30 13.10 6.67 1.63
C GLN A 30 13.26 5.98 0.27
N VAL A 31 12.14 5.62 -0.37
CA VAL A 31 12.15 5.03 -1.72
C VAL A 31 12.75 6.00 -2.74
N VAL A 32 12.32 7.26 -2.74
CA VAL A 32 12.86 8.28 -3.65
C VAL A 32 14.35 8.46 -3.43
N SER A 33 14.81 8.54 -2.18
CA SER A 33 16.24 8.67 -1.87
C SER A 33 17.05 7.46 -2.38
N LEU A 34 16.50 6.26 -2.28
CA LEU A 34 17.12 5.03 -2.80
C LEU A 34 17.17 5.04 -4.33
N VAL A 35 16.07 5.43 -4.98
CA VAL A 35 15.97 5.51 -6.44
C VAL A 35 16.91 6.56 -7.02
N LEU A 36 17.04 7.70 -6.36
CA LEU A 36 18.01 8.74 -6.76
C LEU A 36 19.46 8.30 -6.52
N ALA A 37 19.72 7.50 -5.48
CA ALA A 37 21.06 6.97 -5.20
C ALA A 37 21.47 5.81 -6.13
N LEU A 38 20.51 5.06 -6.69
CA LEU A 38 20.76 3.91 -7.58
C LEU A 38 21.71 4.20 -8.75
N PRO A 39 21.47 5.21 -9.63
CA PRO A 39 22.34 5.45 -10.78
C PRO A 39 23.74 5.96 -10.38
N GLN A 40 23.88 6.60 -9.22
CA GLN A 40 25.15 7.19 -8.78
C GLN A 40 26.02 6.18 -8.00
N ARG A 41 25.41 5.34 -7.15
CA ARG A 41 26.13 4.38 -6.28
C ARG A 41 26.21 2.97 -6.88
N TRP A 42 25.19 2.54 -7.64
CA TRP A 42 25.08 1.18 -8.21
C TRP A 42 24.71 1.20 -9.70
N PRO A 43 25.60 1.69 -10.57
CA PRO A 43 25.29 1.95 -11.97
C PRO A 43 24.95 0.68 -12.76
N LYS A 44 25.63 -0.45 -12.54
CA LYS A 44 25.34 -1.70 -13.28
C LYS A 44 24.05 -2.34 -12.80
N LEU A 45 23.78 -2.27 -11.50
CA LEU A 45 22.53 -2.73 -10.91
C LEU A 45 21.34 -1.92 -11.45
N SER A 46 21.49 -0.60 -11.60
CA SER A 46 20.46 0.28 -12.18
C SER A 46 20.12 -0.08 -13.63
N GLN A 47 21.13 -0.45 -14.45
CA GLN A 47 20.92 -0.88 -15.83
C GLN A 47 20.15 -2.20 -15.92
N LEU A 48 20.46 -3.16 -15.04
CA LEU A 48 19.74 -4.43 -14.93
C LEU A 48 18.28 -4.23 -14.50
N LEU A 49 18.03 -3.33 -13.55
CA LEU A 49 16.67 -2.97 -13.12
C LEU A 49 15.85 -2.37 -14.27
N LEU A 50 16.44 -1.42 -15.01
CA LEU A 50 15.80 -0.81 -16.17
C LEU A 50 15.51 -1.85 -17.27
N GLN A 51 16.41 -2.82 -17.46
CA GLN A 51 16.22 -3.92 -18.39
C GLN A 51 15.05 -4.84 -17.98
N HIS A 52 14.80 -4.98 -16.67
CA HIS A 52 13.69 -5.76 -16.11
C HIS A 52 12.49 -4.88 -15.68
N ARG A 53 12.37 -3.65 -16.20
CA ARG A 53 11.24 -2.74 -15.86
C ARG A 53 9.86 -3.38 -16.06
N TRP A 54 9.75 -4.28 -17.03
CA TRP A 54 8.49 -4.97 -17.36
C TRP A 54 8.07 -5.98 -16.28
N LEU A 55 9.01 -6.48 -15.48
CA LEU A 55 8.72 -7.33 -14.32
C LEU A 55 8.04 -6.53 -13.19
N LEU A 56 8.39 -5.24 -13.06
CA LEU A 56 7.78 -4.31 -12.10
C LEU A 56 6.46 -3.72 -12.62
N VAL A 57 6.39 -3.41 -13.92
CA VAL A 57 5.17 -2.93 -14.59
C VAL A 57 4.44 -4.12 -15.18
N ASN A 58 3.86 -4.93 -14.32
CA ASN A 58 3.08 -6.08 -14.72
C ASN A 58 1.59 -5.80 -14.47
N TRP A 59 0.68 -6.47 -15.19
CA TRP A 59 -0.77 -6.22 -15.04
C TRP A 59 -1.23 -6.42 -13.58
N ARG A 60 -0.55 -7.32 -12.85
CA ARG A 60 -0.77 -7.55 -11.41
C ARG A 60 -0.50 -6.33 -10.52
N THR A 61 0.44 -5.45 -10.85
CA THR A 61 0.72 -4.21 -10.08
C THR A 61 -0.14 -3.03 -10.56
N LEU A 62 -0.52 -3.02 -11.85
CA LEU A 62 -1.41 -2.02 -12.44
C LEU A 62 -2.86 -2.13 -11.94
N LEU A 63 -3.40 -3.35 -11.85
CA LEU A 63 -4.79 -3.60 -11.48
C LEU A 63 -5.18 -3.03 -10.11
N PRO A 64 -4.44 -3.31 -9.00
CA PRO A 64 -4.77 -2.74 -7.71
C PRO A 64 -4.52 -1.22 -7.65
N SER A 65 -3.59 -0.68 -8.46
CA SER A 65 -3.39 0.77 -8.59
C SER A 65 -4.63 1.46 -9.20
N VAL A 66 -5.14 0.91 -10.31
CA VAL A 66 -6.34 1.42 -10.98
C VAL A 66 -7.58 1.26 -10.08
N LEU A 67 -7.72 0.12 -9.41
CA LEU A 67 -8.81 -0.10 -8.45
C LEU A 67 -8.76 0.91 -7.29
N THR A 68 -7.58 1.15 -6.73
CA THR A 68 -7.42 2.12 -5.64
C THR A 68 -7.78 3.52 -6.10
N LEU A 69 -7.36 3.93 -7.31
CA LEU A 69 -7.74 5.21 -7.90
C LEU A 69 -9.25 5.32 -8.11
N MET A 70 -9.88 4.33 -8.74
CA MET A 70 -11.33 4.31 -8.93
C MET A 70 -12.07 4.38 -7.60
N LEU A 71 -11.70 3.53 -6.63
CA LEU A 71 -12.34 3.53 -5.31
C LEU A 71 -12.16 4.87 -4.60
N THR A 72 -11.02 5.56 -4.77
CA THR A 72 -10.80 6.90 -4.18
C THR A 72 -11.73 7.93 -4.80
N VAL A 73 -11.91 7.89 -6.12
CA VAL A 73 -12.86 8.78 -6.83
C VAL A 73 -14.30 8.51 -6.38
N VAL A 74 -14.70 7.23 -6.35
CA VAL A 74 -16.04 6.83 -5.90
C VAL A 74 -16.27 7.23 -4.44
N ASN A 75 -15.31 6.98 -3.56
CA ASN A 75 -15.40 7.35 -2.15
C ASN A 75 -15.49 8.87 -1.97
N SER A 76 -14.76 9.64 -2.76
CA SER A 76 -14.85 11.11 -2.77
C SER A 76 -16.21 11.58 -3.28
N ALA A 77 -16.75 10.95 -4.34
CA ALA A 77 -18.08 11.27 -4.86
C ALA A 77 -19.18 10.94 -3.84
N VAL A 78 -19.14 9.77 -3.21
CA VAL A 78 -20.02 9.39 -2.08
C VAL A 78 -19.93 10.43 -0.97
N TYR A 79 -18.72 10.87 -0.63
CA TYR A 79 -18.52 11.88 0.40
C TYR A 79 -19.12 13.24 0.04
N TYR A 80 -18.86 13.77 -1.16
CA TYR A 80 -19.36 15.08 -1.56
C TYR A 80 -20.86 15.09 -1.89
N LEU A 81 -21.42 13.97 -2.36
CA LEU A 81 -22.82 13.90 -2.81
C LEU A 81 -23.77 13.41 -1.73
N LEU A 82 -23.37 12.42 -0.92
CA LEU A 82 -24.28 11.73 0.00
C LEU A 82 -24.18 12.24 1.44
N LEU A 83 -22.98 12.60 1.92
CA LEU A 83 -22.81 13.03 3.31
C LEU A 83 -23.36 14.43 3.66
N PRO A 84 -23.45 15.44 2.78
CA PRO A 84 -23.97 16.76 3.16
C PRO A 84 -25.46 16.75 3.53
N GLN A 85 -26.21 15.74 3.08
CA GLN A 85 -27.67 15.69 3.20
C GLN A 85 -28.16 14.80 4.35
N ALA A 86 -27.27 14.03 4.99
CA ALA A 86 -27.62 12.99 5.95
C ALA A 86 -27.28 13.40 7.41
N THR A 87 -28.30 13.47 8.26
CA THR A 87 -28.17 13.65 9.71
C THR A 87 -28.67 12.38 10.41
N LEU A 88 -27.75 11.59 10.96
CA LEU A 88 -28.06 10.33 11.65
C LEU A 88 -27.61 10.42 13.10
N THR A 89 -28.54 10.31 14.04
CA THR A 89 -28.24 10.38 15.47
C THR A 89 -28.12 8.96 16.03
N PRO A 90 -27.19 8.67 16.97
CA PRO A 90 -27.10 7.35 17.61
C PRO A 90 -28.43 6.89 18.21
N ARG A 91 -29.23 7.84 18.69
CA ARG A 91 -30.57 7.61 19.26
C ARG A 91 -31.54 6.99 18.26
N ASP A 92 -31.40 7.31 16.98
CA ASP A 92 -32.27 6.81 15.90
C ASP A 92 -31.97 5.33 15.60
N LEU A 93 -30.74 4.86 15.90
CA LEU A 93 -30.33 3.47 15.73
C LEU A 93 -30.68 2.58 16.93
N VAL A 94 -30.96 3.14 18.11
CA VAL A 94 -31.25 2.33 19.31
C VAL A 94 -32.50 1.47 19.12
N GLY A 95 -33.45 1.90 18.28
CA GLY A 95 -34.63 1.11 17.93
C GLY A 95 -34.38 -0.02 16.92
N HIS A 96 -33.21 -0.05 16.27
CA HIS A 96 -32.93 -0.92 15.12
C HIS A 96 -31.64 -1.72 15.34
N VAL A 97 -31.72 -2.73 16.21
CA VAL A 97 -30.57 -3.54 16.66
C VAL A 97 -29.77 -4.10 15.48
N PHE A 98 -30.42 -4.58 14.42
CA PHE A 98 -29.75 -5.13 13.24
C PHE A 98 -28.88 -4.11 12.49
N LEU A 99 -29.36 -2.88 12.32
CA LEU A 99 -28.59 -1.80 11.68
C LEU A 99 -27.43 -1.37 12.57
N ALA A 100 -27.69 -1.23 13.88
CA ALA A 100 -26.67 -0.86 14.86
C ALA A 100 -25.52 -1.88 14.92
N THR A 101 -25.82 -3.18 14.97
CA THR A 101 -24.80 -4.24 15.00
C THR A 101 -23.99 -4.29 13.71
N THR A 102 -24.65 -4.18 12.56
CA THR A 102 -23.98 -4.25 11.25
C THR A 102 -23.02 -3.07 11.06
N LEU A 103 -23.46 -1.85 11.38
CA LEU A 103 -22.61 -0.66 11.30
C LEU A 103 -21.48 -0.69 12.34
N GLY A 104 -21.75 -1.21 13.54
CA GLY A 104 -20.73 -1.40 14.58
C GLY A 104 -19.63 -2.36 14.15
N VAL A 105 -19.97 -3.49 13.53
CA VAL A 105 -19.00 -4.46 12.99
C VAL A 105 -18.18 -3.85 11.87
N LEU A 106 -18.81 -3.13 10.93
CA LEU A 106 -18.10 -2.44 9.84
C LEU A 106 -17.16 -1.35 10.37
N ALA A 107 -17.59 -0.57 11.36
CA ALA A 107 -16.76 0.44 12.00
C ALA A 107 -15.55 -0.20 12.71
N ALA A 108 -15.75 -1.27 13.46
CA ALA A 108 -14.68 -2.00 14.12
C ALA A 108 -13.67 -2.57 13.12
N LEU A 109 -14.15 -3.12 11.99
CA LEU A 109 -13.30 -3.62 10.92
C LEU A 109 -12.42 -2.51 10.32
N VAL A 110 -13.01 -1.36 10.02
CA VAL A 110 -12.26 -0.19 9.49
C VAL A 110 -11.19 0.26 10.48
N VAL A 111 -11.53 0.40 11.75
CA VAL A 111 -10.58 0.80 12.80
C VAL A 111 -9.45 -0.21 12.95
N ALA A 112 -9.75 -1.51 12.92
CA ALA A 112 -8.74 -2.56 13.02
C ALA A 112 -7.76 -2.54 11.83
N LEU A 113 -8.28 -2.41 10.60
CA LEU A 113 -7.45 -2.30 9.39
C LEU A 113 -6.59 -1.03 9.41
N ASP A 114 -7.16 0.08 9.86
CA ASP A 114 -6.46 1.36 9.96
C ASP A 114 -5.36 1.32 11.03
N GLY A 115 -5.64 0.73 12.19
CA GLY A 115 -4.67 0.54 13.28
C GLY A 115 -3.52 -0.39 12.91
N TYR A 116 -3.80 -1.48 12.20
CA TYR A 116 -2.77 -2.37 11.69
C TYR A 116 -1.87 -1.64 10.68
N ALA A 117 -2.44 -0.86 9.75
CA ALA A 117 -1.69 -0.10 8.77
C ALA A 117 -0.70 0.89 9.40
N LEU A 118 -1.09 1.53 10.50
CA LEU A 118 -0.25 2.48 11.24
C LEU A 118 0.85 1.78 12.07
N SER A 119 0.67 0.49 12.39
CA SER A 119 1.60 -0.26 13.23
C SER A 119 2.73 -0.92 12.44
N VAL A 120 2.61 -1.04 11.12
CA VAL A 120 3.64 -1.67 10.27
C VAL A 120 4.86 -0.74 10.18
N PRO A 121 6.07 -1.22 10.53
CA PRO A 121 7.31 -0.44 10.40
C PRO A 121 7.54 -0.01 8.95
N GLY A 122 7.79 1.29 8.74
CA GLY A 122 7.93 1.88 7.41
C GLY A 122 9.37 1.99 6.87
N ASP A 123 10.35 1.38 7.54
CA ASP A 123 11.76 1.51 7.14
C ASP A 123 12.11 0.55 6.01
N ILE A 124 12.11 1.07 4.79
CA ILE A 124 12.50 0.33 3.57
C ILE A 124 14.02 0.34 3.40
N ARG A 125 14.70 1.43 3.82
CA ARG A 125 16.15 1.54 3.71
C ARG A 125 16.82 1.06 4.98
N THR A 126 17.29 -0.19 4.96
CA THR A 126 18.09 -0.75 6.04
C THR A 126 19.57 -0.79 5.64
N PRO A 127 20.51 -0.69 6.59
CA PRO A 127 21.94 -0.85 6.31
C PRO A 127 22.25 -2.22 5.68
N GLU A 128 21.43 -3.24 5.96
CA GLU A 128 21.53 -4.55 5.33
C GLU A 128 21.18 -4.50 3.83
N LEU A 129 20.16 -3.72 3.45
CA LEU A 129 19.80 -3.50 2.04
C LEU A 129 20.93 -2.82 1.26
N ASP A 130 21.50 -1.75 1.83
CA ASP A 130 22.64 -1.04 1.24
C ASP A 130 23.84 -2.00 1.05
N LYS A 131 24.12 -2.87 2.02
CA LYS A 131 25.19 -3.88 1.96
C LYS A 131 24.95 -4.94 0.89
N GLN A 132 23.72 -5.41 0.74
CA GLN A 132 23.36 -6.37 -0.32
C GLN A 132 23.53 -5.75 -1.71
N PHE A 133 23.17 -4.48 -1.89
CA PHE A 133 23.37 -3.76 -3.16
C PHE A 133 24.86 -3.52 -3.46
N ASP A 134 25.65 -3.17 -2.46
CA ASP A 134 27.11 -3.02 -2.61
C ASP A 134 27.77 -4.35 -3.03
N GLN A 135 27.36 -5.48 -2.43
CA GLN A 135 27.84 -6.81 -2.82
C GLN A 135 27.44 -7.17 -4.25
N ALA A 136 26.19 -6.92 -4.64
CA ALA A 136 25.71 -7.20 -5.99
C ALA A 136 26.47 -6.38 -7.04
N GLU A 137 26.68 -5.09 -6.80
CA GLU A 137 27.47 -4.22 -7.70
C GLU A 137 28.94 -4.67 -7.78
N PHE A 138 29.55 -5.12 -6.68
CA PHE A 138 30.91 -5.68 -6.70
C PHE A 138 31.04 -6.90 -7.62
N TRP A 139 30.10 -7.84 -7.55
CA TRP A 139 30.12 -9.04 -8.39
C TRP A 139 29.81 -8.74 -9.87
N LEU A 140 28.96 -7.75 -10.14
CA LEU A 140 28.65 -7.29 -11.50
C LEU A 140 29.79 -6.46 -12.11
N SER A 141 30.51 -5.70 -11.28
CA SER A 141 31.60 -4.83 -11.72
C SER A 141 32.94 -5.54 -11.83
N SER A 142 33.23 -6.49 -10.94
CA SER A 142 34.56 -7.06 -10.81
C SER A 142 34.93 -8.06 -11.93
N ARG A 143 36.24 -8.08 -12.25
CA ARG A 143 36.85 -9.10 -13.11
C ARG A 143 36.97 -10.45 -12.41
N TRP A 144 36.80 -10.47 -11.09
CA TRP A 144 36.78 -11.68 -10.26
C TRP A 144 35.69 -12.66 -10.69
N SER A 145 34.56 -12.18 -11.25
CA SER A 145 33.56 -13.08 -11.83
C SER A 145 34.14 -13.97 -12.93
N LYS A 146 35.05 -13.44 -13.76
CA LYS A 146 35.72 -14.18 -14.83
C LYS A 146 36.81 -15.10 -14.27
N VAL A 147 37.50 -14.68 -13.21
CA VAL A 147 38.51 -15.49 -12.52
C VAL A 147 37.85 -16.70 -11.85
N VAL A 148 36.73 -16.50 -11.16
CA VAL A 148 35.95 -17.58 -10.54
C VAL A 148 35.37 -18.51 -11.61
N GLU A 149 34.84 -17.99 -12.71
CA GLU A 149 34.36 -18.80 -13.84
C GLU A 149 35.49 -19.63 -14.46
N TRP A 150 36.70 -19.07 -14.55
CA TRP A 150 37.89 -19.79 -15.04
C TRP A 150 38.35 -20.87 -14.04
N PHE A 151 38.43 -20.54 -12.75
CA PHE A 151 38.81 -21.48 -11.68
C PHE A 151 37.81 -22.61 -11.46
N THR A 152 36.52 -22.34 -11.62
CA THR A 152 35.46 -23.36 -11.55
C THR A 152 35.25 -24.08 -12.87
N LEU A 153 36.15 -23.93 -13.85
CA LEU A 153 36.06 -24.59 -15.18
C LEU A 153 34.67 -24.39 -15.82
N ARG A 154 34.13 -23.17 -15.73
CA ARG A 154 32.78 -22.79 -16.22
C ARG A 154 31.60 -23.52 -15.59
N ARG A 155 31.82 -24.31 -14.54
CA ARG A 155 30.75 -25.02 -13.81
C ARG A 155 29.83 -24.06 -13.06
N VAL A 156 30.35 -22.91 -12.62
CA VAL A 156 29.58 -21.83 -11.98
C VAL A 156 29.76 -20.54 -12.78
N ARG A 157 28.64 -19.94 -13.20
CA ARG A 157 28.62 -18.62 -13.86
C ARG A 157 28.15 -17.57 -12.85
N PRO A 158 29.03 -16.96 -12.05
CA PRO A 158 28.66 -16.09 -10.94
C PRO A 158 27.80 -14.89 -11.37
N ARG A 159 27.96 -14.39 -12.61
CA ARG A 159 27.08 -13.33 -13.14
C ARG A 159 25.64 -13.76 -13.34
N GLN A 160 25.39 -14.99 -13.79
CA GLN A 160 24.04 -15.52 -13.94
C GLN A 160 23.41 -15.81 -12.58
N MET A 161 24.20 -16.33 -11.64
CA MET A 161 23.75 -16.58 -10.27
C MET A 161 23.35 -15.29 -9.54
N VAL A 162 24.13 -14.21 -9.68
CA VAL A 162 23.77 -12.88 -9.13
C VAL A 162 22.57 -12.30 -9.86
N ALA A 163 22.47 -12.42 -11.19
CA ALA A 163 21.31 -11.96 -11.93
C ALA A 163 20.02 -12.69 -11.53
N GLU A 164 20.08 -13.99 -11.28
CA GLU A 164 18.94 -14.80 -10.83
C GLU A 164 18.56 -14.47 -9.38
N HIS A 165 19.54 -14.30 -8.50
CA HIS A 165 19.29 -13.84 -7.13
C HIS A 165 18.65 -12.45 -7.11
N LEU A 166 19.14 -11.53 -7.95
CA LEU A 166 18.56 -10.19 -8.14
C LEU A 166 17.14 -10.27 -8.69
N ARG A 167 16.88 -11.16 -9.64
CA ARG A 167 15.52 -11.40 -10.16
C ARG A 167 14.58 -11.88 -9.06
N ASN A 168 15.00 -12.84 -8.25
CA ASN A 168 14.21 -13.37 -7.14
C ASN A 168 13.95 -12.29 -6.07
N ALA A 169 14.95 -11.45 -5.77
CA ALA A 169 14.78 -10.32 -4.88
C ALA A 169 13.78 -9.28 -5.45
N LEU A 170 13.84 -8.99 -6.74
CA LEU A 170 12.90 -8.09 -7.40
C LEU A 170 11.48 -8.63 -7.44
N GLU A 171 11.33 -9.94 -7.63
CA GLU A 171 10.04 -10.61 -7.58
C GLU A 171 9.46 -10.59 -6.16
N ALA A 172 10.28 -10.81 -5.14
CA ALA A 172 9.87 -10.67 -3.74
C ALA A 172 9.41 -9.23 -3.43
N VAL A 173 10.17 -8.21 -3.86
CA VAL A 173 9.78 -6.80 -3.71
C VAL A 173 8.47 -6.51 -4.45
N ALA A 174 8.32 -6.97 -5.69
CA ALA A 174 7.08 -6.81 -6.44
C ALA A 174 5.89 -7.48 -5.75
N GLN A 175 6.10 -8.64 -5.14
CA GLN A 175 5.08 -9.34 -4.36
C GLN A 175 4.70 -8.58 -3.09
N THR A 176 5.67 -8.01 -2.37
CA THR A 176 5.43 -7.15 -1.20
C THR A 176 4.64 -5.90 -1.58
N ILE A 177 5.01 -5.23 -2.67
CA ILE A 177 4.30 -4.05 -3.18
C ILE A 177 2.86 -4.44 -3.55
N ASN A 178 2.68 -5.54 -4.28
CA ASN A 178 1.35 -6.02 -4.67
C ASN A 178 0.49 -6.32 -3.44
N TRP A 179 1.03 -7.02 -2.43
CA TRP A 179 0.32 -7.30 -1.18
C TRP A 179 -0.09 -6.02 -0.45
N ALA A 180 0.81 -5.04 -0.36
CA ALA A 180 0.51 -3.74 0.24
C ALA A 180 -0.60 -2.98 -0.52
N MET A 181 -0.59 -3.03 -1.86
CA MET A 181 -1.64 -2.39 -2.66
C MET A 181 -3.00 -3.09 -2.50
N TRP A 182 -3.04 -4.42 -2.41
CA TRP A 182 -4.26 -5.15 -2.10
C TRP A 182 -4.80 -4.79 -0.73
N TYR A 183 -3.92 -4.72 0.27
CA TYR A 183 -4.28 -4.28 1.61
C TYR A 183 -4.93 -2.89 1.61
N TRP A 184 -4.34 -1.93 0.89
CA TRP A 184 -4.92 -0.59 0.75
C TRP A 184 -6.25 -0.58 0.00
N THR A 185 -6.39 -1.42 -1.02
CA THR A 185 -7.65 -1.58 -1.76
C THR A 185 -8.75 -2.07 -0.81
N SER A 186 -8.46 -3.09 0.02
CA SER A 186 -9.39 -3.61 1.02
C SER A 186 -9.76 -2.56 2.08
N GLN A 187 -8.77 -1.79 2.57
CA GLN A 187 -8.97 -0.72 3.54
C GLN A 187 -9.93 0.37 2.98
N LEU A 188 -9.74 0.77 1.73
CA LEU A 188 -10.56 1.79 1.08
C LEU A 188 -11.97 1.27 0.78
N LEU A 189 -12.09 0.00 0.40
CA LEU A 189 -13.37 -0.67 0.19
C LEU A 189 -14.17 -0.79 1.51
N ALA A 190 -13.53 -1.13 2.62
CA ALA A 190 -14.20 -1.19 3.92
C ALA A 190 -14.78 0.18 4.35
N ARG A 191 -14.03 1.27 4.12
CA ARG A 191 -14.51 2.64 4.36
C ARG A 191 -15.68 3.01 3.45
N LEU A 192 -15.63 2.63 2.18
CA LEU A 192 -16.73 2.85 1.24
C LEU A 192 -18.00 2.12 1.71
N LEU A 193 -17.88 0.85 2.11
CA LEU A 193 -19.01 0.05 2.60
C LEU A 193 -19.63 0.65 3.87
N LEU A 194 -18.81 1.14 4.80
CA LEU A 194 -19.29 1.82 5.99
C LEU A 194 -20.02 3.13 5.65
N ALA A 195 -19.47 3.92 4.72
CA ALA A 195 -20.10 5.16 4.26
C ALA A 195 -21.46 4.90 3.60
N LEU A 196 -21.54 3.91 2.71
CA LEU A 196 -22.78 3.48 2.06
C LEU A 196 -23.77 2.90 3.08
N GLY A 197 -23.31 2.12 4.05
CA GLY A 197 -24.15 1.58 5.12
C GLY A 197 -24.77 2.68 5.98
N LEU A 198 -24.00 3.70 6.35
CA LEU A 198 -24.49 4.87 7.08
C LEU A 198 -25.54 5.64 6.27
N TRP A 199 -25.30 5.84 4.98
CA TRP A 199 -26.27 6.48 4.09
C TRP A 199 -27.55 5.66 3.93
N TRP A 200 -27.43 4.34 3.74
CA TRP A 200 -28.56 3.44 3.63
C TRP A 200 -29.42 3.44 4.90
N ALA A 201 -28.79 3.41 6.08
CA ALA A 201 -29.49 3.49 7.35
C ALA A 201 -30.29 4.80 7.48
N TRP A 202 -29.70 5.93 7.08
CA TRP A 202 -30.40 7.22 7.04
C TRP A 202 -31.56 7.23 6.05
N PHE A 203 -31.36 6.70 4.84
CA PHE A 203 -32.41 6.63 3.81
C PHE A 203 -33.59 5.81 4.30
N TRP A 204 -33.33 4.62 4.86
CA TRP A 204 -34.35 3.72 5.38
C TRP A 204 -35.18 4.35 6.51
N LEU A 205 -34.50 4.97 7.49
CA LEU A 205 -35.13 5.65 8.62
C LEU A 205 -35.92 6.91 8.21
N ARG A 206 -35.62 7.51 7.06
CA ARG A 206 -36.37 8.65 6.52
C ARG A 206 -37.58 8.22 5.69
N SER A 207 -37.54 7.04 5.09
CA SER A 207 -38.59 6.51 4.21
C SER A 207 -39.72 5.76 4.93
N GLY A 208 -39.50 5.35 6.18
CA GLY A 208 -40.51 4.71 7.04
C GLY A 208 -41.12 5.69 8.02
#